data_AF-A0A355IEF9-F1
#
_entry.id   AF-A0A355IEF9-F1
#
_cell.length_a   1.000
_cell.length_b   1.000
_cell.length_c   1.000
_cell.angle_alpha   90.00
_cell.angle_beta   90.00
_cell.angle_gamma   90.00
#
_symmetry.space_group_name_H-M   'P 1'
#
loop_
_entity.id
_entity.type
_entity.pdbx_description
1 polymer ?
#
loop_
_entity_poly.entity_id
_entity_poly.type
_entity_poly.pdbx_seq_one_letter_code
_entity_poly.pdbx_strand_id
1 'polypeptide(L)' 'YGVPKLLLKGVSKTYASARGRTDALHQIDLSVKSGEFICIVGPSG' A
#
# COMPACT_ATOMS: atom_id res chain seq x y z
N TYR A 1 5.51 -19.93 14.12
CA TYR A 1 4.82 -18.94 13.26
C TYR A 1 5.59 -17.63 13.35
N GLY A 2 6.33 -17.25 12.31
CA GLY A 2 7.29 -16.13 12.34
C GLY A 2 6.66 -14.75 12.10
N VAL A 3 7.33 -13.71 12.57
CA VAL A 3 6.95 -12.30 12.37
C VAL A 3 6.96 -11.98 10.87
N PRO A 4 5.97 -11.25 10.31
CA PRO A 4 5.98 -10.86 8.91
C PRO A 4 7.20 -10.00 8.57
N LYS A 5 7.74 -10.15 7.37
CA LYS A 5 8.87 -9.36 6.86
C LYS A 5 8.46 -7.95 6.47
N LEU A 6 7.22 -7.79 5.99
CA LEU A 6 6.59 -6.50 5.73
C LEU A 6 5.22 -6.47 6.40
N LEU A 7 4.92 -5.37 7.11
CA LEU A 7 3.62 -5.12 7.71
C LEU A 7 3.23 -3.65 7.48
N LEU A 8 2.16 -3.44 6.72
CA LEU A 8 1.48 -2.17 6.52
C LEU A 8 0.16 -2.21 7.27
N LYS A 9 -0.14 -1.16 8.02
CA LYS A 9 -1.40 -0.98 8.74
C LYS A 9 -1.98 0.40 8.51
N GLY A 10 -3.19 0.49 7.99
CA GLY A 10 -3.92 1.74 7.74
C GLY A 10 -3.19 2.72 6.84
N VAL A 11 -2.32 2.25 5.95
CA VAL A 11 -1.45 3.13 5.16
C VAL A 11 -2.29 3.93 4.18
N SER A 12 -2.20 5.25 4.30
CA SER A 12 -2.90 6.20 3.44
C SER A 12 -1.92 7.22 2.89
N LYS A 13 -2.16 7.69 1.67
CA LYS A 13 -1.32 8.70 1.02
C LYS A 13 -2.17 9.60 0.14
N THR A 14 -2.13 10.89 0.46
CA THR A 14 -2.68 11.94 -0.39
C THR A 14 -1.55 12.77 -0.96
N TYR A 15 -1.60 13.04 -2.26
CA TYR A 15 -0.79 14.05 -2.91
C TYR A 15 -1.60 15.33 -3.08
N ALA A 16 -1.00 16.47 -2.75
CA ALA A 16 -1.57 17.78 -3.04
C ALA A 16 -0.84 18.37 -4.25
N SER A 17 -1.60 18.91 -5.19
CA SER A 17 -1.07 19.60 -6.37
C SER A 17 -1.91 20.85 -6.66
N ALA A 18 -1.41 21.72 -7.54
CA ALA A 18 -2.18 22.86 -8.03
C ALA A 18 -3.51 22.47 -8.69
N ARG A 19 -3.66 21.22 -9.15
CA ARG A 19 -4.88 20.68 -9.77
C ARG A 19 -5.83 20.02 -8.77
N GLY A 20 -5.48 19.99 -7.49
CA GLY A 20 -6.29 19.38 -6.43
C GLY A 20 -5.55 18.30 -5.66
N ARG A 21 -6.32 17.55 -4.85
CA ARG A 21 -5.85 16.45 -4.02
C ARG A 21 -6.09 15.12 -4.73
N THR A 22 -5.11 14.23 -4.67
CA THR A 22 -5.20 12.85 -5.17
C THR A 22 -4.96 11.91 -4.00
N ASP A 23 -5.98 11.18 -3.61
CA ASP A 23 -5.89 10.12 -2.60
C ASP A 23 -5.37 8.84 -3.27
N ALA A 24 -4.05 8.67 -3.27
CA ALA A 24 -3.36 7.58 -3.95
C ALA A 24 -3.42 6.26 -3.17
N LEU A 25 -3.46 6.31 -1.84
CA LEU A 25 -3.69 5.14 -0.99
C LEU A 25 -4.72 5.49 0.07
N HIS A 26 -5.67 4.59 0.31
CA HIS A 26 -6.71 4.77 1.31
C HIS A 26 -6.82 3.52 2.20
N GLN A 27 -6.34 3.64 3.44
CA GLN A 27 -6.45 2.61 4.49
C GLN A 27 -5.99 1.21 4.05
N ILE A 28 -4.75 1.11 3.55
CA ILE A 28 -4.18 -0.15 3.09
C ILE A 28 -3.56 -0.94 4.25
N ASP A 29 -4.03 -2.17 4.43
CA ASP A 29 -3.45 -3.19 5.29
C ASP A 29 -2.80 -4.30 4.44
N LEU A 30 -1.53 -4.61 4.69
CA LEU A 30 -0.80 -5.66 3.96
C LEU A 30 0.23 -6.34 4.87
N SER A 31 0.29 -7.66 4.84
CA SER A 31 1.36 -8.42 5.50
C SER A 31 2.03 -9.38 4.52
N VAL A 32 3.36 -9.37 4.46
CA VAL A 32 4.13 -10.28 3.61
C VAL A 32 5.12 -11.05 4.47
N LYS A 33 5.09 -12.39 4.37
CA LYS A 33 5.98 -13.30 5.08
C LYS A 33 7.36 -13.33 4.41
N SER A 34 8.35 -13.84 5.15
CA SER A 34 9.66 -14.09 4.54
C SER A 34 9.55 -15.18 3.47
N GLY A 35 10.10 -14.94 2.28
CA GLY A 35 10.03 -15.85 1.13
C GLY A 35 8.71 -15.79 0.34
N GLU A 36 7.74 -14.97 0.75
CA GLU A 36 6.48 -14.79 0.03
C GLU A 36 6.65 -13.82 -1.14
N PHE A 37 6.21 -14.24 -2.32
CA PHE A 37 6.17 -13.42 -3.53
C PHE A 37 4.74 -12.93 -3.75
N ILE A 38 4.57 -11.63 -4.01
CA ILE A 38 3.27 -11.02 -4.29
C ILE A 38 3.35 -10.15 -5.55
N CYS A 39 2.20 -9.96 -6.19
CA CYS A 39 2.03 -9.06 -7.32
C CYS A 39 0.94 -8.03 -6.99
N ILE A 40 1.19 -6.75 -7.31
CA ILE A 40 0.19 -5.68 -7.22
C ILE A 40 -0.22 -5.34 -8.65
N VAL A 41 -1.52 -5.42 -8.92
CA VAL A 41 -2.09 -5.16 -10.25
C VAL A 41 -3.22 -4.15 -10.15
N GLY A 42 -3.37 -3.34 -11.18
CA GLY A 42 -4.42 -2.33 -11.27
C GLY A 42 -4.30 -1.53 -12.58
N PRO A 43 -5.35 -0.79 -12.95
CA PRO A 43 -5.27 0.17 -14.04
C PRO A 43 -4.26 1.29 -13.71
N SER A 44 -3.82 2.03 -14.73
CA SER A 44 -3.06 3.27 -14.49
C SER A 44 -3.91 4.29 -13.74
N GLY A 45 -3.39 4.77 -12.62
CA GLY A 45 -4.04 5.76 -11.75
C GLY A 45 -3.85 5.40 -10.29
#